data_AF-A0A2S1UFI8-F1
#
_entry.id   AF-A0A2S1UFI8-F1
#
_cell.length_a   1.000
_cell.length_b   1.000
_cell.length_c   1.000
_cell.angle_alpha   90.00
_cell.angle_beta   90.00
_cell.angle_gamma   90.00
#
_symmetry.space_group_name_H-M   'P 1'
#
loop_
_entity.id
_entity.type
_entity.pdbx_description
1 polymer ?
#
loop_
_entity_poly.entity_id
_entity_poly.type
_entity_poly.pdbx_seq_one_letter_code
_entity_poly.pdbx_strand_id
1 'polypeptide(L)'
;LEKKKKLIGSYKYIGASIDKDLATANDGVAYYNKMGELYKTHLDGVKTEIKKVEDDIKKQDEELKKLGNVNSQDSKKNEFIAKKAELEKYLPFLNSLQKEYESLVSKVNTYTDNLKKVISNCQLEKKEAEITVKKLQDYN
;
A
#
# COMPACT_ATOMS: atom_id res chain seq x y z
N LEU A 1 49.61 16.91 -11.21
CA LEU A 1 49.38 16.29 -9.88
C LEU A 1 48.16 16.86 -9.15
N GLU A 2 48.08 18.17 -8.91
CA GLU A 2 47.01 18.79 -8.10
C GLU A 2 45.59 18.63 -8.69
N LYS A 3 45.44 18.83 -10.01
CA LYS A 3 44.15 18.62 -10.70
C LYS A 3 43.60 17.20 -10.54
N LYS A 4 44.48 16.19 -10.62
CA LYS A 4 44.13 14.76 -10.43
C LYS A 4 43.67 14.49 -8.99
N LYS A 5 44.37 15.03 -7.98
CA LYS A 5 43.98 14.91 -6.58
C LYS A 5 42.60 15.51 -6.32
N LYS A 6 42.33 16.71 -6.85
CA LYS A 6 41.01 17.36 -6.75
C LYS A 6 39.91 16.52 -7.39
N LEU A 7 40.14 16.00 -8.59
CA LEU A 7 39.16 15.16 -9.30
C LEU A 7 38.83 13.88 -8.53
N ILE A 8 39.84 13.18 -8.00
CA ILE A 8 39.63 12.00 -7.13
C ILE A 8 38.81 12.39 -5.90
N GLY A 9 39.10 13.53 -5.27
CA GLY A 9 38.33 14.06 -4.14
C GLY A 9 36.85 14.27 -4.48
N SER A 10 36.56 14.88 -5.63
CA SER A 10 35.19 15.10 -6.10
C SER A 10 34.42 13.79 -6.31
N TYR A 11 35.02 12.78 -6.96
CA TYR A 11 34.35 11.48 -7.14
C TYR A 11 34.15 10.72 -5.83
N LYS A 12 35.08 10.81 -4.88
CA LYS A 12 34.89 10.26 -3.53
C LYS A 12 33.74 10.95 -2.80
N TYR A 13 33.62 12.27 -2.93
CA TYR A 13 32.50 13.03 -2.38
C TYR A 13 31.16 12.58 -3.01
N ILE A 14 31.11 12.43 -4.33
CA ILE A 14 29.94 11.92 -5.05
C ILE A 14 29.54 10.54 -4.50
N GLY A 15 30.48 9.59 -4.39
CA GLY A 15 30.21 8.26 -3.84
C GLY A 15 29.65 8.30 -2.41
N ALA A 16 30.20 9.15 -1.54
CA ALA A 16 29.70 9.33 -0.18
C ALA A 16 28.32 10.00 -0.12
N SER A 17 28.00 10.89 -1.06
CA SER A 17 26.64 11.45 -1.20
C SER A 17 25.65 10.38 -1.60
N ILE A 18 26.00 9.57 -2.61
CA ILE A 18 25.17 8.47 -3.09
C ILE A 18 24.90 7.46 -1.96
N ASP A 19 25.86 7.20 -1.08
CA ASP A 19 25.63 6.32 0.08
C ASP A 19 24.55 6.84 1.02
N LYS A 20 24.44 8.16 1.21
CA LYS A 20 23.38 8.77 2.02
C LYS A 20 22.02 8.68 1.33
N ASP A 21 22.00 8.90 0.01
CA ASP A 21 20.79 8.79 -0.79
C ASP A 21 20.27 7.35 -0.79
N LEU A 22 21.17 6.36 -0.93
CA LEU A 22 20.85 4.95 -0.82
C LEU A 22 20.32 4.57 0.56
N ALA A 23 20.92 5.05 1.65
CA ALA A 23 20.42 4.80 2.99
C ALA A 23 18.99 5.33 3.15
N THR A 24 18.76 6.58 2.75
CA THR A 24 17.45 7.24 2.83
C THR A 24 16.41 6.51 1.98
N ALA A 25 16.76 6.12 0.75
CA ALA A 25 15.84 5.41 -0.14
C ALA A 25 15.50 4.00 0.39
N ASN A 26 16.47 3.29 0.98
CA ASN A 26 16.23 1.98 1.60
C ASN A 26 15.33 2.09 2.83
N ASP A 27 15.53 3.09 3.68
CA ASP A 27 14.63 3.39 4.80
C ASP A 27 13.21 3.70 4.30
N GLY A 28 13.10 4.46 3.21
CA GLY A 28 11.84 4.72 2.53
C GLY A 28 11.15 3.44 2.04
N VAL A 29 11.88 2.53 1.39
CA VAL A 29 11.34 1.23 0.95
C VAL A 29 10.86 0.41 2.15
N ALA A 30 11.63 0.36 3.24
CA ALA A 30 11.24 -0.37 4.45
C ALA A 30 9.97 0.22 5.08
N TYR A 31 9.85 1.54 5.14
CA TYR A 31 8.65 2.23 5.59
C TYR A 31 7.43 1.91 4.72
N TYR A 32 7.55 2.06 3.41
CA TYR A 32 6.42 1.81 2.50
C TYR A 32 6.00 0.34 2.47
N ASN A 33 6.92 -0.61 2.60
CA ASN A 33 6.56 -2.03 2.75
C ASN A 33 5.68 -2.27 3.98
N LYS A 34 6.04 -1.70 5.14
CA LYS A 34 5.23 -1.80 6.38
C LYS A 34 3.84 -1.19 6.19
N MET A 35 3.77 -0.02 5.56
CA MET A 35 2.48 0.63 5.26
C MET A 35 1.65 -0.20 4.27
N GLY A 36 2.29 -0.84 3.30
CA GLY A 36 1.64 -1.70 2.32
C GLY A 36 1.01 -2.93 2.96
N GLU A 37 1.71 -3.56 3.91
CA GLU A 37 1.18 -4.65 4.72
C GLU A 37 -0.01 -4.20 5.57
N LEU A 38 0.14 -3.08 6.29
CA LEU A 38 -0.93 -2.52 7.12
C LEU A 38 -2.21 -2.24 6.31
N TYR A 39 -2.08 -1.58 5.16
CA TYR A 39 -3.24 -1.25 4.32
C TYR A 39 -3.87 -2.49 3.68
N LYS A 40 -3.10 -3.53 3.36
CA LYS A 40 -3.64 -4.82 2.92
C LYS A 40 -4.44 -5.50 4.04
N THR A 41 -3.91 -5.53 5.26
CA THR A 41 -4.63 -6.07 6.42
C THR A 41 -5.96 -5.33 6.65
N HIS A 42 -5.97 -4.00 6.58
CA HIS A 42 -7.19 -3.23 6.69
C HIS A 42 -8.17 -3.50 5.54
N LEU A 43 -7.68 -3.59 4.30
CA LEU A 43 -8.50 -3.91 3.13
C LEU A 43 -9.18 -5.29 3.29
N ASP A 44 -8.44 -6.29 3.75
CA ASP A 44 -8.98 -7.64 3.97
C ASP A 44 -10.01 -7.64 5.10
N GLY A 45 -9.79 -6.84 6.15
CA GLY A 45 -10.77 -6.62 7.22
C GLY A 45 -12.07 -6.03 6.69
N VAL A 46 -11.99 -4.99 5.86
CA VAL A 46 -13.18 -4.35 5.25
C VAL A 46 -13.91 -5.32 4.32
N LYS A 47 -13.19 -6.06 3.47
CA LYS A 47 -13.78 -7.08 2.59
C LYS A 47 -14.50 -8.17 3.37
N THR A 48 -13.91 -8.58 4.50
CA THR A 48 -14.52 -9.55 5.40
C THR A 48 -15.82 -9.01 5.99
N GLU A 49 -15.84 -7.75 6.42
CA GLU A 49 -17.03 -7.14 7.00
C GLU A 49 -18.15 -6.92 5.97
N ILE A 50 -17.81 -6.50 4.75
CA ILE A 50 -18.75 -6.42 3.62
C ILE A 50 -19.44 -7.77 3.42
N LYS A 51 -18.65 -8.85 3.34
CA LYS A 51 -19.18 -10.20 3.13
C LYS A 51 -20.12 -10.63 4.26
N LYS A 52 -19.78 -10.33 5.52
CA LYS A 52 -20.68 -10.61 6.65
C LYS A 52 -22.01 -9.87 6.52
N VAL A 53 -21.96 -8.57 6.21
CA VAL A 53 -23.17 -7.75 6.04
C VAL A 53 -24.03 -8.27 4.89
N GLU A 54 -23.42 -8.65 3.76
CA GLU A 54 -24.13 -9.27 2.64
C GLU A 54 -24.78 -10.60 3.01
N ASP A 55 -24.09 -11.45 3.79
CA ASP A 55 -24.62 -12.74 4.24
C ASP A 55 -25.73 -12.57 5.28
N ASP A 56 -25.63 -11.58 6.17
CA ASP A 56 -26.68 -11.24 7.12
C ASP A 56 -27.94 -10.70 6.40
N ILE A 57 -27.78 -9.87 5.36
CA ILE A 57 -28.89 -9.42 4.51
C ILE A 57 -29.58 -10.62 3.84
N LYS A 58 -28.83 -11.56 3.26
CA LYS A 58 -29.40 -12.78 2.67
C LYS A 58 -30.17 -13.59 3.70
N LYS A 59 -29.63 -13.71 4.91
CA LYS A 59 -30.31 -14.41 6.02
C LYS A 59 -31.62 -13.71 6.41
N GLN A 60 -31.65 -12.38 6.50
CA GLN A 60 -32.91 -11.66 6.74
C GLN A 60 -33.92 -11.92 5.60
N ASP A 61 -33.47 -11.94 4.35
CA ASP A 61 -34.33 -12.22 3.18
C ASP A 61 -34.91 -13.64 3.18
N GLU A 62 -34.13 -14.63 3.59
CA GLU A 62 -34.61 -16.01 3.74
C GLU A 62 -35.65 -16.13 4.85
N GLU A 63 -35.43 -15.47 6.00
CA GLU A 63 -36.41 -15.43 7.09
C GLU A 63 -37.71 -14.73 6.67
N LEU A 64 -37.62 -13.62 5.93
CA LEU A 64 -38.79 -12.94 5.38
C LEU A 64 -39.58 -13.82 4.42
N LYS A 65 -38.92 -14.61 3.58
CA LYS A 65 -39.58 -15.58 2.68
C LYS A 65 -40.32 -16.68 3.44
N LYS A 66 -39.77 -17.16 4.56
CA LYS A 66 -40.40 -18.21 5.40
C LYS A 66 -41.68 -17.72 6.09
N LEU A 67 -41.78 -16.44 6.42
CA LEU A 67 -42.92 -15.85 7.12
C LEU A 67 -44.20 -15.73 6.26
N GLY A 68 -44.13 -15.99 4.94
CA GLY A 68 -45.31 -16.08 4.06
C GLY A 68 -46.20 -14.83 4.07
N ASN A 69 -47.51 -14.97 3.84
CA ASN A 69 -48.49 -13.86 3.81
C ASN A 69 -49.50 -13.92 4.98
N VAL A 70 -49.04 -14.33 6.16
CA VAL A 70 -49.91 -14.52 7.34
C VAL A 70 -49.95 -13.23 8.18
N ASN A 71 -51.13 -12.63 8.32
CA ASN A 71 -51.35 -11.37 9.06
C ASN A 71 -50.99 -11.44 10.56
N SER A 72 -50.83 -12.63 11.15
CA SER A 72 -50.47 -12.79 12.57
C SER A 72 -48.98 -12.57 12.87
N GLN A 73 -48.15 -12.29 11.85
CA GLN A 73 -46.69 -12.15 11.98
C GLN A 73 -46.14 -10.79 11.53
N ASP A 74 -47.00 -9.78 11.37
CA ASP A 74 -46.62 -8.45 10.85
C ASP A 74 -45.55 -7.74 11.71
N SER A 75 -45.59 -7.91 13.03
CA SER A 75 -44.56 -7.35 13.92
C SER A 75 -43.17 -7.95 13.69
N LYS A 76 -43.07 -9.28 13.53
CA LYS A 76 -41.81 -9.97 13.21
C LYS A 76 -41.30 -9.59 11.82
N LYS A 77 -42.17 -9.55 10.82
CA LYS A 77 -41.79 -9.09 9.46
C LYS A 77 -41.20 -7.69 9.48
N ASN A 78 -41.84 -6.76 10.19
CA ASN A 78 -41.35 -5.39 10.31
C ASN A 78 -39.97 -5.32 10.99
N GLU A 79 -39.71 -6.18 11.98
CA GLU A 79 -38.39 -6.28 12.61
C GLU A 79 -37.30 -6.75 11.63
N PHE A 80 -37.57 -7.82 10.86
CA PHE A 80 -36.63 -8.32 9.84
C PHE A 80 -36.38 -7.29 8.72
N ILE A 81 -37.43 -6.60 8.26
CA ILE A 81 -37.31 -5.51 7.27
C ILE A 81 -36.46 -4.37 7.82
N ALA A 82 -36.69 -3.96 9.06
CA ALA A 82 -35.92 -2.88 9.68
C ALA A 82 -34.43 -3.24 9.81
N LYS A 83 -34.11 -4.45 10.30
CA LYS A 83 -32.73 -4.96 10.40
C LYS A 83 -32.05 -5.03 9.04
N LYS A 84 -32.74 -5.55 8.02
CA LYS A 84 -32.24 -5.58 6.64
C LYS A 84 -31.93 -4.17 6.14
N ALA A 85 -32.88 -3.25 6.27
CA ALA A 85 -32.72 -1.87 5.79
C ALA A 85 -31.59 -1.13 6.52
N GLU A 86 -31.35 -1.45 7.79
CA GLU A 86 -30.20 -0.93 8.54
C GLU A 86 -28.87 -1.47 8.00
N LEU A 87 -28.78 -2.77 7.76
CA LEU A 87 -27.59 -3.40 7.15
C LEU A 87 -27.28 -2.84 5.76
N GLU A 88 -28.31 -2.67 4.92
CA GLU A 88 -28.18 -2.11 3.57
C GLU A 88 -27.62 -0.67 3.57
N LYS A 89 -27.90 0.12 4.61
CA LYS A 89 -27.34 1.48 4.75
C LYS A 89 -25.83 1.50 5.00
N TYR A 90 -25.27 0.43 5.58
CA TYR A 90 -23.83 0.35 5.84
C TYR A 90 -23.01 -0.04 4.62
N LEU A 91 -23.59 -0.80 3.68
CA LEU A 91 -22.87 -1.29 2.49
C LEU A 91 -22.22 -0.17 1.65
N PRO A 92 -22.88 0.97 1.35
CA PRO A 92 -22.24 2.06 0.61
C PRO A 92 -20.99 2.61 1.31
N PHE A 93 -21.04 2.74 2.63
CA PHE A 93 -19.90 3.21 3.43
C PHE A 93 -18.74 2.21 3.39
N LEU A 94 -19.02 0.93 3.63
CA LEU A 94 -18.00 -0.12 3.60
C LEU A 94 -17.36 -0.25 2.20
N ASN A 95 -18.16 -0.19 1.14
CA ASN A 95 -17.68 -0.20 -0.24
C ASN A 95 -16.81 1.02 -0.56
N SER A 96 -17.16 2.20 -0.03
CA SER A 96 -16.31 3.38 -0.15
C SER A 96 -14.98 3.18 0.58
N LEU A 97 -15.01 2.62 1.79
CA LEU A 97 -13.81 2.35 2.58
C LEU A 97 -12.90 1.31 1.90
N GLN A 98 -13.48 0.28 1.28
CA GLN A 98 -12.74 -0.69 0.47
C GLN A 98 -11.96 0.01 -0.66
N LYS A 99 -12.63 0.89 -1.42
CA LYS A 99 -12.00 1.63 -2.53
C LYS A 99 -10.86 2.53 -2.05
N GLU A 100 -11.02 3.18 -0.90
CA GLU A 100 -9.96 3.99 -0.31
C GLU A 100 -8.73 3.15 0.08
N TYR A 101 -8.92 1.98 0.71
CA TYR A 101 -7.81 1.09 1.02
C TYR A 101 -7.16 0.49 -0.23
N GLU A 102 -7.93 0.14 -1.27
CA GLU A 102 -7.38 -0.29 -2.56
C GLU A 102 -6.51 0.80 -3.20
N SER A 103 -6.96 2.06 -3.15
CA SER A 103 -6.20 3.23 -3.60
C SER A 103 -4.90 3.41 -2.80
N LEU A 104 -4.96 3.28 -1.47
CA LEU A 104 -3.79 3.37 -0.61
C LEU A 104 -2.77 2.26 -0.89
N VAL A 105 -3.21 1.01 -1.02
CA VAL A 105 -2.34 -0.12 -1.38
C VAL A 105 -1.65 0.13 -2.72
N SER A 106 -2.40 0.60 -3.73
CA SER A 106 -1.87 0.92 -5.06
C SER A 106 -0.81 2.03 -5.02
N LYS A 107 -1.08 3.12 -4.29
CA LYS A 107 -0.14 4.24 -4.12
C LYS A 107 1.14 3.80 -3.43
N VAL A 108 1.04 3.05 -2.34
CA VAL A 108 2.21 2.54 -1.61
C VAL A 108 3.07 1.63 -2.49
N ASN A 109 2.47 0.71 -3.23
CA ASN A 109 3.19 -0.14 -4.17
C ASN A 109 3.93 0.70 -5.22
N THR A 110 3.24 1.71 -5.79
CA THR A 110 3.83 2.62 -6.79
C THR A 110 5.03 3.38 -6.25
N TYR A 111 4.93 3.96 -5.04
CA TYR A 111 6.05 4.66 -4.42
C TYR A 111 7.22 3.73 -4.08
N THR A 112 6.91 2.53 -3.60
CA THR A 112 7.92 1.50 -3.32
C THR A 112 8.70 1.12 -4.58
N ASP A 113 8.01 0.90 -5.69
CA ASP A 113 8.64 0.51 -6.95
C ASP A 113 9.46 1.65 -7.55
N ASN A 114 9.00 2.90 -7.41
CA ASN A 114 9.78 4.07 -7.81
C ASN A 114 11.06 4.22 -6.98
N LEU A 115 11.01 4.01 -5.66
CA LEU A 115 12.20 4.02 -4.82
C LEU A 115 13.19 2.91 -5.18
N LYS A 116 12.71 1.70 -5.49
CA LYS A 116 13.58 0.60 -5.96
C LYS A 116 14.32 0.96 -7.26
N LYS A 117 13.67 1.70 -8.18
CA LYS A 117 14.31 2.22 -9.39
C LYS A 117 15.40 3.25 -9.05
N VAL A 118 15.11 4.19 -8.16
CA VAL A 118 16.10 5.17 -7.67
C VAL A 118 17.30 4.47 -7.05
N ILE A 119 17.07 3.49 -6.17
CA ILE A 119 18.14 2.69 -5.56
C ILE A 119 19.01 2.02 -6.62
N SER A 120 18.40 1.41 -7.63
CA SER A 120 19.13 0.75 -8.73
C SER A 120 20.01 1.73 -9.50
N ASN A 121 19.48 2.93 -9.80
CA ASN A 121 20.24 3.98 -10.49
C ASN A 121 21.40 4.50 -9.63
N CYS A 122 21.15 4.81 -8.36
CA CYS A 122 22.19 5.24 -7.42
C CYS A 122 23.31 4.18 -7.29
N GLN A 123 22.97 2.89 -7.28
CA GLN A 123 23.98 1.82 -7.26
C GLN A 123 24.84 1.79 -8.53
N LEU A 124 24.27 2.10 -9.70
CA LEU A 124 25.03 2.22 -10.96
C LEU A 124 25.96 3.42 -10.93
N GLU A 125 25.43 4.60 -10.56
CA GLU A 125 26.22 5.84 -10.44
C GLU A 125 27.38 5.68 -9.45
N LYS A 126 27.14 4.99 -8.32
CA LYS A 126 28.20 4.68 -7.35
C LYS A 126 29.32 3.85 -7.98
N LYS A 127 28.97 2.78 -8.71
CA LYS A 127 29.95 1.92 -9.40
C LYS A 127 30.75 2.72 -10.43
N GLU A 128 30.11 3.61 -11.18
CA GLU A 128 30.79 4.46 -12.17
C GLU A 128 31.78 5.43 -11.51
N ALA A 129 31.39 6.05 -10.38
CA ALA A 129 32.26 6.91 -9.59
C ALA A 129 33.48 6.12 -9.05
N GLU A 130 33.25 4.92 -8.51
CA GLU A 130 34.31 4.03 -8.02
C GLU A 130 35.28 3.59 -9.12
N ILE A 131 34.76 3.23 -10.30
CA ILE A 131 35.58 2.88 -11.47
C ILE A 131 36.43 4.08 -11.90
N THR A 132 35.85 5.28 -11.89
CA THR A 132 36.58 6.49 -12.27
C THR A 132 37.70 6.80 -11.27
N VAL A 133 37.45 6.66 -9.96
CA VAL A 133 38.49 6.81 -8.93
C VAL A 133 39.63 5.82 -9.17
N LYS A 134 39.33 4.54 -9.41
CA LYS A 134 40.35 3.50 -9.69
C LYS A 134 41.19 3.85 -10.92
N LYS A 135 40.54 4.16 -12.06
CA LYS A 135 41.22 4.56 -13.29
C LYS A 135 42.14 5.76 -13.08
N LEU A 136 41.68 6.77 -12.33
CA LEU A 136 42.50 7.94 -12.03
C LEU A 136 43.70 7.56 -11.15
N GLN A 137 43.53 6.67 -10.18
CA GLN A 137 44.62 6.20 -9.32
C GLN A 137 45.68 5.44 -10.13
N ASP A 138 45.26 4.55 -11.03
CA ASP A 138 46.13 3.68 -11.84
C ASP A 138 46.90 4.45 -12.94
N TYR A 139 46.39 5.61 -13.37
CA TYR A 139 47.05 6.45 -14.38
C TYR A 139 48.24 7.19 -13.74
N ASN A 140 49.48 6.73 -13.92
CA ASN A 140 50.68 7.39 -13.37
C ASN A 140 50.86 8.84 -13.86
#